data_AF-A0A9W8GP25-F1
#
_entry.id   AF-A0A9W8GP25-F1
#
_cell.length_a   1.000
_cell.length_b   1.000
_cell.length_c   1.000
_cell.angle_alpha   90.00
_cell.angle_beta   90.00
_cell.angle_gamma   90.00
#
_symmetry.space_group_name_H-M   'P 1'
#
loop_
_entity.id
_entity.type
_entity.pdbx_description
1 polymer ?
#
loop_
_entity_poly.entity_id
_entity_poly.type
_entity_poly.pdbx_seq_one_letter_code
_entity_poly.pdbx_strand_id
1 'polypeptide(L)'
;MDSGATLADHGFVDGCYIKSDAYNGAATLVSFHLLRYVLFTAMLVVVGPFVFRVVAAFFDLERDFKSIVDHFDDVTGGLMYSFVVFTLGNYSHTFGWVTAVFYFVGLLAYSGLTWLPFMGVSIPGWRSWSREAWLVNSAGLVLVLAGAGFHIHWASQAGILQWYLPLFVLASASLWSPFFVKWLHHYCMDNYPEGLGIERRSRRAALSIFVTRSGAIRRKYQVEEENQLAMLRLRAEQYAATRALSVTRQSGSSTDDNDRCEPLSMPIGDGPVSMQRSSDADTPMLQGDNHSASRLNMPNEPTAQPRATTLTQAQKQEIIEHKLRHLHYINAKPGESLPLYRYQLHLHHWQIFYTLAFFTRFDDFASRACAGIVLGIFTHGHAAFGLDPLMERKEHLKDKKEQ
;
A
#
# COMPACT_ATOMS: atom_id res chain seq x y z
N MET A 1 0.77 -42.10 40.03
CA MET A 1 1.01 -42.79 38.75
C MET A 1 1.47 -41.72 37.80
N ASP A 2 2.79 -41.51 37.79
CA ASP A 2 3.45 -40.47 37.01
C ASP A 2 3.60 -40.96 35.57
N SER A 3 2.64 -40.59 34.72
CA SER A 3 2.79 -40.66 33.28
C SER A 3 3.84 -39.62 32.88
N GLY A 4 5.09 -40.08 32.74
CA GLY A 4 6.18 -39.32 32.15
C GLY A 4 5.79 -38.87 30.75
N ALA A 5 5.26 -37.65 30.66
CA ALA A 5 5.12 -36.95 29.40
C ALA A 5 6.55 -36.68 28.91
N THR A 6 7.05 -37.59 28.07
CA THR A 6 8.21 -37.30 27.22
C THR A 6 7.91 -35.99 26.52
N LEU A 7 8.68 -34.94 26.84
CA LEU A 7 8.71 -33.70 26.09
C LEU A 7 8.99 -34.11 24.64
N ALA A 8 7.95 -34.23 23.83
CA ALA A 8 8.11 -34.42 22.41
C ALA A 8 8.83 -33.16 21.94
N ASP A 9 9.96 -33.36 21.27
CA ASP A 9 10.83 -32.32 20.78
C ASP A 9 10.05 -31.52 19.72
N HIS A 10 9.32 -30.50 20.16
CA HIS A 10 8.51 -29.65 19.31
C HIS A 10 9.47 -28.79 18.48
N GLY A 11 9.77 -29.26 17.27
CA GLY A 11 10.58 -28.50 16.33
C GLY A 11 9.90 -27.17 15.99
N PHE A 12 10.69 -26.20 15.53
CA PHE A 12 10.21 -24.87 15.09
C PHE A 12 9.01 -24.95 14.10
N VAL A 13 8.92 -26.05 13.34
CA VAL A 13 7.86 -26.30 12.35
C VAL A 13 6.49 -26.58 13.01
N ASP A 14 6.47 -27.15 14.21
CA ASP A 14 5.25 -27.56 14.90
C ASP A 14 4.54 -26.38 15.60
N GLY A 15 5.24 -25.27 15.86
CA GLY A 15 4.65 -24.05 16.45
C GLY A 15 3.87 -24.31 17.75
N CYS A 16 2.92 -23.42 18.07
CA CYS A 16 1.99 -23.61 19.20
C CYS A 16 0.82 -24.55 18.82
N TYR A 17 1.11 -25.67 18.13
CA TYR A 17 0.08 -26.62 17.73
C TYR A 17 -0.32 -27.52 18.90
N ILE A 18 -1.52 -27.29 19.44
CA ILE A 18 -2.04 -28.05 20.57
C ILE A 18 -2.92 -29.18 20.04
N LYS A 19 -2.38 -30.40 20.03
CA LYS A 19 -3.06 -31.59 19.47
C LYS A 19 -4.34 -31.99 20.22
N SER A 20 -4.42 -31.68 21.51
CA SER A 20 -5.59 -31.93 22.36
C SER A 20 -5.86 -30.70 23.21
N ASP A 21 -7.04 -30.09 23.06
CA ASP A 21 -7.41 -28.91 23.83
C ASP A 21 -7.70 -29.29 25.29
N ALA A 22 -6.67 -29.20 26.12
CA ALA A 22 -6.79 -29.41 27.57
C ALA A 22 -7.57 -28.28 28.27
N TYR A 23 -7.93 -27.21 27.56
CA TYR A 23 -8.49 -25.97 28.11
C TYR A 23 -9.94 -25.71 27.66
N ASN A 24 -10.72 -26.76 27.44
CA ASN A 24 -12.16 -26.66 27.12
C ASN A 24 -12.43 -25.68 25.97
N GLY A 25 -11.60 -25.70 24.92
CA GLY A 25 -11.82 -24.89 23.73
C GLY A 25 -11.09 -23.54 23.72
N ALA A 26 -10.46 -23.11 24.82
CA ALA A 26 -9.73 -21.84 24.85
C ALA A 26 -8.44 -21.88 24.00
N ALA A 27 -7.76 -23.03 23.93
CA ALA A 27 -6.58 -23.21 23.08
C ALA A 27 -6.93 -23.21 21.59
N THR A 28 -8.18 -23.47 21.21
CA THR A 28 -8.61 -23.36 19.81
C THR A 28 -8.64 -21.93 19.26
N LEU A 29 -8.49 -20.88 20.09
CA LEU A 29 -8.61 -19.49 19.60
C LEU A 29 -7.40 -19.03 18.80
N VAL A 30 -6.20 -19.52 19.12
CA VAL A 30 -4.97 -19.14 18.42
C VAL A 30 -4.05 -20.35 18.37
N SER A 31 -4.03 -21.03 17.23
CA SER A 31 -3.14 -22.15 16.95
C SER A 31 -2.42 -21.90 15.63
N PHE A 32 -1.14 -22.25 15.54
CA PHE A 32 -0.35 -21.95 14.35
C PHE A 32 0.58 -23.10 14.01
N HIS A 33 0.45 -23.62 12.79
CA HIS A 33 1.32 -24.64 12.23
C HIS A 33 1.89 -24.12 10.91
N LEU A 34 3.21 -23.94 10.84
CA LEU A 34 3.86 -23.19 9.75
C LEU A 34 3.63 -23.83 8.38
N LEU A 35 3.82 -25.15 8.25
CA LEU A 35 3.61 -25.85 6.98
C LEU A 35 2.16 -25.73 6.50
N ARG A 36 1.17 -25.94 7.39
CA ARG A 36 -0.25 -25.78 7.04
C ARG A 36 -0.57 -24.35 6.63
N TYR A 37 0.03 -23.35 7.29
CA TYR A 37 -0.11 -21.95 6.92
C TYR A 37 0.44 -21.68 5.51
N VAL A 38 1.65 -22.13 5.20
CA VAL A 38 2.26 -21.96 3.87
C VAL A 38 1.39 -22.60 2.78
N LEU A 39 0.91 -23.83 3.01
CA LEU A 39 0.02 -24.52 2.07
C LEU A 39 -1.33 -23.81 1.93
N PHE A 40 -1.91 -23.34 3.02
CA PHE A 40 -3.15 -22.57 3.04
C PHE A 40 -3.02 -21.26 2.26
N THR A 41 -1.97 -20.49 2.53
CA THR A 41 -1.68 -19.24 1.83
C THR A 41 -1.38 -19.47 0.36
N ALA A 42 -0.59 -20.48 0.01
CA ALA A 42 -0.32 -20.84 -1.39
C ALA A 42 -1.61 -21.23 -2.13
N MET A 43 -2.48 -22.02 -1.49
CA MET A 43 -3.79 -22.36 -2.04
C MET A 43 -4.62 -21.12 -2.30
N LEU A 44 -4.71 -20.21 -1.33
CA LEU A 44 -5.61 -19.07 -1.38
C LEU A 44 -5.12 -17.94 -2.31
N VAL A 45 -3.82 -17.67 -2.34
CA VAL A 45 -3.22 -16.50 -3.02
C VAL A 45 -2.68 -16.85 -4.40
N VAL A 46 -2.28 -18.10 -4.62
CA VAL A 46 -1.64 -18.52 -5.88
C VAL A 46 -2.47 -19.56 -6.61
N VAL A 47 -2.64 -20.75 -6.04
CA VAL A 47 -3.21 -21.90 -6.75
C VAL A 47 -4.68 -21.65 -7.11
N GLY A 48 -5.50 -21.22 -6.15
CA GLY A 48 -6.92 -20.96 -6.34
C GLY A 48 -7.19 -19.88 -7.40
N PRO A 49 -6.64 -18.66 -7.26
CA PRO A 49 -6.80 -17.61 -8.27
C PRO A 49 -6.30 -18.04 -9.66
N PHE A 50 -5.19 -18.78 -9.73
CA PHE A 50 -4.68 -19.32 -11.00
C PHE A 50 -5.66 -20.32 -11.62
N VAL A 51 -6.11 -21.32 -10.86
CA VAL A 51 -7.09 -22.33 -11.32
C VAL A 51 -8.37 -21.64 -11.79
N PHE A 52 -8.90 -20.69 -11.01
CA PHE A 52 -10.06 -19.90 -11.43
C PHE A 52 -9.81 -19.16 -12.74
N ARG A 53 -8.69 -18.46 -12.89
CA ARG A 53 -8.36 -17.69 -14.11
C ARG A 53 -8.25 -18.59 -15.34
N VAL A 54 -7.67 -19.79 -15.19
CA VAL A 54 -7.60 -20.79 -16.27
C VAL A 54 -9.00 -21.28 -16.64
N VAL A 55 -9.80 -21.72 -15.66
CA VAL A 55 -11.17 -22.19 -15.89
C VAL A 55 -12.03 -21.09 -16.51
N ALA A 56 -11.96 -19.87 -15.97
CA ALA A 56 -12.66 -18.71 -16.51
C ALA A 56 -12.27 -18.43 -17.96
N ALA A 57 -10.98 -18.60 -18.32
CA ALA A 57 -10.54 -18.42 -19.70
C ALA A 57 -11.13 -19.48 -20.65
N PHE A 58 -11.25 -20.73 -20.19
CA PHE A 58 -11.83 -21.81 -20.99
C PHE A 58 -13.35 -21.69 -21.18
N PHE A 59 -14.07 -21.24 -20.15
CA PHE A 59 -15.54 -21.16 -20.18
C PHE A 59 -16.09 -19.76 -20.43
N ASP A 60 -15.22 -18.80 -20.76
CA ASP A 60 -15.56 -17.37 -20.92
C ASP A 60 -16.37 -16.81 -19.74
N LEU A 61 -15.94 -17.16 -18.51
CA LEU A 61 -16.58 -16.67 -17.30
C LEU A 61 -16.22 -15.20 -17.07
N GLU A 62 -17.17 -14.46 -16.51
CA GLU A 62 -17.02 -13.06 -16.15
C GLU A 62 -15.80 -12.85 -15.24
N ARG A 63 -14.92 -11.95 -15.66
CA ARG A 63 -13.71 -11.56 -14.93
C ARG A 63 -13.25 -10.18 -15.37
N ASP A 64 -12.65 -9.44 -14.45
CA ASP A 64 -11.99 -8.20 -14.79
C ASP A 64 -10.58 -8.44 -15.33
N PHE A 65 -10.21 -7.61 -16.30
CA PHE A 65 -8.82 -7.47 -16.69
C PHE A 65 -8.08 -6.79 -15.55
N LYS A 66 -7.00 -7.43 -15.07
CA LYS A 66 -6.22 -6.92 -13.94
C LYS A 66 -4.89 -6.40 -14.44
N SER A 67 -4.56 -5.18 -14.05
CA SER A 67 -3.21 -4.65 -14.22
C SER A 67 -2.23 -5.35 -13.27
N ILE A 68 -0.93 -5.13 -13.47
CA ILE A 68 0.11 -5.63 -12.56
C ILE A 68 -0.07 -5.03 -11.15
N VAL A 69 -0.53 -3.77 -11.07
CA VAL A 69 -0.77 -3.09 -9.80
C VAL A 69 -1.94 -3.73 -9.06
N ASP A 70 -3.06 -3.97 -9.75
CA ASP A 70 -4.23 -4.64 -9.16
C ASP A 70 -3.87 -6.06 -8.69
N HIS A 71 -3.05 -6.77 -9.46
CA HIS A 71 -2.57 -8.09 -9.06
C HIS A 71 -1.69 -8.03 -7.79
N PHE A 72 -0.85 -7.01 -7.65
CA PHE A 72 -0.04 -6.83 -6.44
C PHE A 72 -0.90 -6.51 -5.21
N ASP A 73 -1.92 -5.65 -5.38
CA ASP A 73 -2.87 -5.32 -4.33
C ASP A 73 -3.69 -6.54 -3.90
N ASP A 74 -4.14 -7.35 -4.87
CA ASP A 74 -4.81 -8.62 -4.63
C ASP A 74 -3.94 -9.61 -3.85
N VAL A 75 -2.68 -9.79 -4.26
CA VAL A 75 -1.73 -10.68 -3.57
C VAL A 75 -1.49 -10.19 -2.14
N THR A 76 -1.29 -8.89 -1.96
CA THR A 76 -1.05 -8.29 -0.63
C THR A 76 -2.26 -8.47 0.27
N GLY A 77 -3.46 -8.14 -0.21
CA GLY A 77 -4.70 -8.32 0.55
C GLY A 77 -5.03 -9.80 0.80
N GLY A 78 -4.72 -10.69 -0.15
CA GLY A 78 -4.82 -12.14 0.02
C GLY A 78 -3.87 -12.68 1.09
N LEU A 79 -2.64 -12.18 1.15
CA LEU A 79 -1.67 -12.52 2.21
C LEU A 79 -2.17 -12.07 3.58
N MET A 80 -2.61 -10.81 3.71
CA MET A 80 -3.17 -10.27 4.96
C MET A 80 -4.38 -11.08 5.42
N TYR A 81 -5.31 -11.35 4.51
CA TYR A 81 -6.49 -12.17 4.78
C TYR A 81 -6.11 -13.58 5.20
N SER A 82 -5.16 -14.21 4.49
CA SER A 82 -4.74 -15.58 4.80
C SER A 82 -4.16 -15.67 6.21
N PHE A 83 -3.36 -14.69 6.62
CA PHE A 83 -2.80 -14.63 7.97
C PHE A 83 -3.89 -14.49 9.05
N VAL A 84 -4.81 -13.54 8.86
CA VAL A 84 -5.88 -13.27 9.82
C VAL A 84 -6.80 -14.47 9.96
N VAL A 85 -7.32 -15.00 8.85
CA VAL A 85 -8.24 -16.14 8.86
C VAL A 85 -7.54 -17.40 9.35
N PHE A 86 -6.29 -17.63 8.95
CA PHE A 86 -5.60 -18.83 9.40
C PHE A 86 -5.42 -18.85 10.91
N THR A 87 -4.95 -17.72 11.46
CA THR A 87 -4.62 -17.58 12.88
C THR A 87 -5.86 -17.53 13.76
N LEU A 88 -6.85 -16.71 13.41
CA LEU A 88 -8.04 -16.46 14.23
C LEU A 88 -9.19 -17.43 13.94
N GLY A 89 -9.23 -18.02 12.74
CA GLY A 89 -10.21 -19.01 12.33
C GLY A 89 -9.82 -20.44 12.66
N ASN A 90 -8.73 -20.66 13.40
CA ASN A 90 -8.23 -21.99 13.80
C ASN A 90 -7.96 -22.94 12.61
N TYR A 91 -7.55 -22.40 11.46
CA TYR A 91 -7.29 -23.23 10.27
C TYR A 91 -6.05 -24.09 10.42
N SER A 92 -5.23 -23.89 11.45
CA SER A 92 -4.22 -24.89 11.77
C SER A 92 -4.83 -26.28 12.04
N HIS A 93 -6.09 -26.36 12.52
CA HIS A 93 -6.84 -27.60 12.69
C HIS A 93 -7.88 -27.84 11.61
N THR A 94 -8.60 -26.79 11.17
CA THR A 94 -9.61 -26.95 10.13
C THR A 94 -8.97 -27.32 8.79
N PHE A 95 -7.88 -26.66 8.39
CA PHE A 95 -7.31 -26.86 7.06
C PHE A 95 -6.71 -28.26 6.89
N GLY A 96 -7.29 -29.01 5.96
CA GLY A 96 -6.84 -30.34 5.56
C GLY A 96 -7.36 -30.70 4.16
N TRP A 97 -7.24 -31.96 3.77
CA TRP A 97 -7.66 -32.41 2.43
C TRP A 97 -9.15 -32.19 2.16
N VAL A 98 -10.02 -32.35 3.17
CA VAL A 98 -11.47 -32.10 3.04
C VAL A 98 -11.71 -30.64 2.66
N THR A 99 -11.10 -29.70 3.40
CA THR A 99 -11.18 -28.27 3.12
C THR A 99 -10.65 -27.96 1.72
N ALA A 100 -9.54 -28.55 1.31
CA ALA A 100 -8.97 -28.34 -0.02
C ALA A 100 -9.88 -28.84 -1.16
N VAL A 101 -10.51 -30.02 -1.01
CA VAL A 101 -11.47 -30.52 -2.01
C VAL A 101 -12.68 -29.60 -2.10
N PHE A 102 -13.31 -29.30 -0.96
CA PHE A 102 -14.49 -28.45 -0.92
C PHE A 102 -14.20 -26.99 -1.26
N TYR A 103 -12.95 -26.55 -1.15
CA TYR A 103 -12.48 -25.28 -1.66
C TYR A 103 -12.64 -25.17 -3.17
N PHE A 104 -12.16 -26.16 -3.93
CA PHE A 104 -12.36 -26.15 -5.38
C PHE A 104 -13.83 -26.39 -5.77
N VAL A 105 -14.58 -27.19 -4.99
CA VAL A 105 -16.03 -27.29 -5.20
C VAL A 105 -16.71 -25.93 -5.04
N GLY A 106 -16.44 -25.19 -3.96
CA GLY A 106 -17.01 -23.86 -3.73
C GLY A 106 -16.61 -22.87 -4.81
N LEU A 107 -15.32 -22.86 -5.19
CA LEU A 107 -14.78 -22.00 -6.24
C LEU A 107 -15.52 -22.22 -7.57
N LEU A 108 -15.62 -23.47 -8.03
CA LEU A 108 -16.20 -23.81 -9.33
C LEU A 108 -17.73 -23.75 -9.32
N ALA A 109 -18.39 -24.24 -8.26
CA ALA A 109 -19.85 -24.21 -8.16
C ALA A 109 -20.37 -22.78 -8.13
N TYR A 110 -19.70 -21.88 -7.41
CA TYR A 110 -20.09 -20.47 -7.38
C TYR A 110 -19.80 -19.75 -8.70
N SER A 111 -18.69 -20.09 -9.36
CA SER A 111 -18.41 -19.60 -10.72
C SER A 111 -19.52 -19.97 -11.71
N GLY A 112 -20.03 -21.21 -11.63
CA GLY A 112 -21.15 -21.66 -12.43
C GLY A 112 -22.47 -20.96 -12.06
N LEU A 113 -22.65 -20.62 -10.78
CA LEU A 113 -23.82 -19.88 -10.32
C LEU A 113 -23.84 -18.44 -10.85
N THR A 114 -22.70 -17.76 -10.84
CA THR A 114 -22.58 -16.38 -11.35
C THR A 114 -22.70 -16.30 -12.87
N TRP A 115 -22.47 -17.41 -13.59
CA TRP A 115 -22.68 -17.48 -15.04
C TRP A 115 -24.16 -17.47 -15.44
N LEU A 116 -25.09 -17.72 -14.52
CA LEU A 116 -26.52 -17.70 -14.83
C LEU A 116 -26.98 -16.25 -15.11
N PRO A 117 -27.68 -15.99 -16.23
CA PRO A 117 -27.99 -14.62 -16.68
C PRO A 117 -28.88 -13.85 -15.69
N PHE A 118 -29.69 -14.54 -14.89
CA PHE A 118 -30.52 -13.91 -13.87
C PHE A 118 -29.77 -13.59 -12.56
N MET A 119 -28.55 -14.12 -12.38
CA MET A 119 -27.71 -13.87 -11.20
C MET A 119 -26.84 -12.61 -11.32
N GLY A 120 -26.75 -12.02 -12.52
CA GLY A 120 -26.07 -10.73 -12.78
C GLY A 120 -26.80 -9.51 -12.21
N VAL A 121 -27.37 -9.62 -11.01
CA VAL A 121 -28.15 -8.57 -10.34
C VAL A 121 -27.45 -8.13 -9.07
N SER A 122 -27.41 -6.81 -8.82
CA SER A 122 -26.80 -6.27 -7.60
C SER A 122 -27.76 -6.31 -6.41
N ILE A 123 -27.22 -6.48 -5.21
CA ILE A 123 -27.98 -6.49 -3.93
C ILE A 123 -28.82 -5.21 -3.74
N PRO A 124 -28.33 -3.99 -4.03
CA PRO A 124 -29.16 -2.79 -3.90
C PRO A 124 -30.43 -2.81 -4.77
N GLY A 125 -30.41 -3.57 -5.87
CA GLY A 125 -31.53 -3.79 -6.77
C GLY A 125 -32.45 -4.95 -6.36
N TRP A 126 -32.39 -5.46 -5.13
CA TRP A 126 -33.12 -6.67 -4.71
C TRP A 126 -34.63 -6.64 -4.98
N ARG A 127 -35.24 -5.46 -4.99
CA ARG A 127 -36.67 -5.30 -5.31
C ARG A 127 -37.01 -5.57 -6.77
N SER A 128 -36.04 -5.44 -7.68
CA SER A 128 -36.19 -5.69 -9.12
C SER A 128 -35.64 -7.04 -9.56
N TRP A 129 -35.25 -7.90 -8.62
CA TRP A 129 -34.78 -9.25 -8.93
C TRP A 129 -35.88 -10.10 -9.56
N SER A 130 -35.49 -10.99 -10.47
CA SER A 130 -36.39 -12.01 -11.01
C SER A 130 -36.76 -13.04 -9.92
N ARG A 131 -37.78 -13.86 -10.16
CA ARG A 131 -38.22 -14.89 -9.19
C ARG A 131 -37.14 -15.95 -8.98
N GLU A 132 -36.40 -16.27 -10.03
CA GLU A 132 -35.28 -17.22 -10.03
C GLU A 132 -34.11 -16.69 -9.18
N ALA A 133 -33.74 -15.42 -9.36
CA ALA A 133 -32.72 -14.77 -8.55
C ALA A 133 -33.11 -14.74 -7.07
N TRP A 134 -34.37 -14.42 -6.78
CA TRP A 134 -34.92 -14.50 -5.43
C TRP A 134 -34.80 -15.89 -4.83
N LEU A 135 -35.22 -16.93 -5.56
CA LEU A 135 -35.17 -18.30 -5.09
C LEU A 135 -33.74 -18.74 -4.73
N VAL A 136 -32.78 -18.47 -5.62
CA VAL A 136 -31.36 -18.82 -5.39
C VAL A 136 -30.79 -18.07 -4.19
N ASN A 137 -31.01 -16.76 -4.10
CA ASN A 137 -30.50 -15.96 -2.98
C ASN A 137 -31.17 -16.32 -1.65
N SER A 138 -32.48 -16.60 -1.65
CA SER A 138 -33.18 -17.09 -0.45
C SER A 138 -32.69 -18.47 -0.02
N ALA A 139 -32.46 -19.39 -0.95
CA ALA A 139 -31.88 -20.69 -0.66
C ALA A 139 -30.46 -20.56 -0.07
N GLY A 140 -29.63 -19.70 -0.66
CA GLY A 140 -28.30 -19.36 -0.13
C GLY A 140 -28.36 -18.77 1.29
N LEU A 141 -29.30 -17.86 1.55
CA LEU A 141 -29.51 -17.28 2.87
C LEU A 141 -29.91 -18.34 3.89
N VAL A 142 -30.85 -19.23 3.56
CA VAL A 142 -31.27 -20.33 4.44
C VAL A 142 -30.10 -21.26 4.73
N LEU A 143 -29.28 -21.59 3.73
CA LEU A 143 -28.08 -22.41 3.90
C LEU A 143 -27.07 -21.76 4.86
N VAL A 144 -26.81 -20.46 4.69
CA VAL A 144 -25.90 -19.71 5.56
C VAL A 144 -26.44 -19.64 7.00
N LEU A 145 -27.74 -19.39 7.19
CA LEU A 145 -28.35 -19.36 8.51
C LEU A 145 -28.34 -20.73 9.19
N ALA A 146 -28.62 -21.80 8.45
CA ALA A 146 -28.53 -23.17 8.95
C ALA A 146 -27.09 -23.52 9.36
N GLY A 147 -26.11 -23.20 8.51
CA GLY A 147 -24.69 -23.36 8.81
C GLY A 147 -24.27 -22.57 10.04
N ALA A 148 -24.71 -21.32 10.19
CA ALA A 148 -24.44 -20.50 11.35
C ALA A 148 -25.05 -21.10 12.64
N GLY A 149 -26.33 -21.49 12.60
CA GLY A 149 -27.00 -22.14 13.72
C GLY A 149 -26.32 -23.43 14.16
N PHE A 150 -25.86 -24.23 13.19
CA PHE A 150 -25.11 -25.45 13.44
C PHE A 150 -23.75 -25.19 14.11
N HIS A 151 -22.99 -24.20 13.65
CA HIS A 151 -21.71 -23.85 14.27
C HIS A 151 -21.88 -23.20 15.65
N ILE A 152 -22.97 -22.45 15.89
CA ILE A 152 -23.33 -21.96 17.22
C ILE A 152 -23.64 -23.12 18.16
N HIS A 153 -24.37 -24.13 17.69
CA HIS A 153 -24.64 -25.34 18.46
C HIS A 153 -23.35 -26.07 18.85
N TRP A 154 -22.41 -26.23 17.93
CA TRP A 154 -21.09 -26.81 18.25
C TRP A 154 -20.26 -25.94 19.19
N ALA A 155 -20.28 -24.62 19.03
CA ALA A 155 -19.62 -23.71 19.97
C ALA A 155 -20.19 -23.85 21.39
N SER A 156 -21.50 -24.10 21.50
CA SER A 156 -22.17 -24.40 22.78
C SER A 156 -21.72 -25.74 23.37
N GLN A 157 -21.71 -26.80 22.57
CA GLN A 157 -21.23 -28.12 23.02
C GLN A 157 -19.76 -28.11 23.43
N ALA A 158 -18.93 -27.32 22.76
CA ALA A 158 -17.52 -27.15 23.08
C ALA A 158 -17.26 -26.21 24.26
N GLY A 159 -18.29 -25.60 24.87
CA GLY A 159 -18.14 -24.70 26.01
C GLY A 159 -17.51 -23.34 25.68
N ILE A 160 -17.40 -22.97 24.40
CA ILE A 160 -16.75 -21.72 23.94
C ILE A 160 -17.73 -20.65 23.49
N LEU A 161 -19.04 -20.86 23.64
CA LEU A 161 -20.08 -19.96 23.14
C LEU A 161 -19.89 -18.51 23.60
N GLN A 162 -19.46 -18.32 24.85
CA GLN A 162 -19.22 -17.02 25.47
C GLN A 162 -18.08 -16.22 24.82
N TRP A 163 -17.13 -16.89 24.15
CA TRP A 163 -16.05 -16.25 23.39
C TRP A 163 -16.40 -16.18 21.90
N TYR A 164 -17.03 -17.23 21.39
CA TYR A 164 -17.40 -17.37 19.99
C TYR A 164 -18.35 -16.27 19.51
N LEU A 165 -19.44 -15.99 20.25
CA LEU A 165 -20.41 -14.97 19.84
C LEU A 165 -19.86 -13.53 19.90
N PRO A 166 -19.16 -13.09 20.97
CA PRO A 166 -18.56 -11.75 20.98
C PRO A 166 -17.49 -11.56 19.91
N LEU A 167 -16.65 -12.55 19.66
CA LEU A 167 -15.67 -12.48 18.56
C LEU A 167 -16.35 -12.41 17.20
N PHE A 168 -17.48 -13.11 17.02
CA PHE A 168 -18.29 -12.95 15.82
C PHE A 168 -18.87 -11.54 15.67
N VAL A 169 -19.45 -11.00 16.74
CA VAL A 169 -19.99 -9.63 16.74
C VAL A 169 -18.87 -8.64 16.43
N LEU A 170 -17.68 -8.83 17.01
CA LEU A 170 -16.50 -7.99 16.75
C LEU A 170 -16.03 -8.10 15.29
N ALA A 171 -15.91 -9.32 14.75
CA ALA A 171 -15.54 -9.55 13.36
C ALA A 171 -16.55 -8.92 12.40
N SER A 172 -17.85 -9.11 12.65
CA SER A 172 -18.92 -8.47 11.88
C SER A 172 -18.87 -6.95 12.00
N ALA A 173 -18.71 -6.43 13.22
CA ALA A 173 -18.61 -4.99 13.45
C ALA A 173 -17.41 -4.39 12.71
N SER A 174 -16.28 -5.10 12.60
CA SER A 174 -15.14 -4.66 11.81
C SER A 174 -15.49 -4.49 10.33
N LEU A 175 -16.31 -5.38 9.77
CA LEU A 175 -16.80 -5.30 8.39
C LEU A 175 -17.76 -4.12 8.19
N TRP A 176 -18.62 -3.85 9.17
CA TRP A 176 -19.59 -2.75 9.12
C TRP A 176 -18.99 -1.39 9.53
N SER A 177 -17.81 -1.39 10.16
CA SER A 177 -17.18 -0.16 10.65
C SER A 177 -16.89 0.86 9.54
N PRO A 178 -16.40 0.50 8.33
CA PRO A 178 -16.18 1.48 7.27
C PRO A 178 -17.51 2.09 6.77
N PHE A 179 -18.58 1.30 6.75
CA PHE A 179 -19.92 1.80 6.43
C PHE A 179 -20.39 2.82 7.48
N PHE A 180 -20.26 2.50 8.77
CA PHE A 180 -20.68 3.41 9.84
C PHE A 180 -19.84 4.70 9.88
N VAL A 181 -18.51 4.59 9.77
CA VAL A 181 -17.60 5.74 9.70
C VAL A 181 -17.97 6.64 8.54
N LYS A 182 -18.30 6.07 7.37
CA LYS A 182 -18.67 6.85 6.19
C LYS A 182 -20.08 7.42 6.24
N TRP A 183 -21.03 6.67 6.77
CA TRP A 183 -22.38 7.18 7.06
C TRP A 183 -22.31 8.38 8.01
N LEU A 184 -21.52 8.26 9.09
CA LEU A 184 -21.27 9.34 10.04
C LEU A 184 -20.57 10.52 9.35
N HIS A 185 -19.58 10.26 8.50
CA HIS A 185 -18.93 11.29 7.69
C HIS A 185 -19.93 12.03 6.80
N HIS A 186 -20.80 11.34 6.07
CA HIS A 186 -21.84 11.97 5.25
C HIS A 186 -22.84 12.76 6.09
N TYR A 187 -23.32 12.18 7.20
CA TYR A 187 -24.19 12.88 8.14
C TYR A 187 -23.55 14.17 8.65
N CYS A 188 -22.25 14.13 8.99
CA CYS A 188 -21.49 15.31 9.38
C CYS A 188 -21.36 16.31 8.23
N MET A 189 -21.12 15.87 7.00
CA MET A 189 -21.03 16.75 5.82
C MET A 189 -22.33 17.47 5.52
N ASP A 190 -23.46 16.75 5.60
CA ASP A 190 -24.78 17.28 5.23
C ASP A 190 -25.35 18.21 6.31
N ASN A 191 -25.14 17.89 7.60
CA ASN A 191 -25.70 18.66 8.72
C ASN A 191 -24.73 19.71 9.28
N TYR A 192 -23.43 19.52 9.09
CA TYR A 192 -22.38 20.40 9.61
C TYR A 192 -21.34 20.70 8.52
N PRO A 193 -21.72 21.38 7.41
CA PRO A 193 -20.79 21.70 6.33
C PRO A 193 -19.62 22.59 6.81
N GLU A 194 -19.81 23.37 7.88
CA GLU A 194 -18.75 24.14 8.54
C GLU A 194 -17.90 23.29 9.53
N GLY A 195 -18.40 22.11 9.90
CA GLY A 195 -17.94 21.24 10.99
C GLY A 195 -16.84 20.24 10.63
N LEU A 196 -16.25 20.28 9.43
CA LEU A 196 -15.02 19.54 9.06
C LEU A 196 -13.76 20.07 9.80
N GLY A 197 -13.91 20.42 11.07
CA GLY A 197 -12.85 20.86 11.95
C GLY A 197 -11.80 19.79 12.20
N ILE A 198 -12.13 18.49 12.21
CA ILE A 198 -11.14 17.44 12.52
C ILE A 198 -10.21 17.18 11.33
N GLU A 199 -10.74 17.09 10.11
CA GLU A 199 -9.91 16.94 8.92
C GLU A 199 -9.13 18.23 8.62
N ARG A 200 -9.75 19.42 8.81
CA ARG A 200 -9.02 20.69 8.75
C ARG A 200 -7.98 20.83 9.85
N ARG A 201 -8.23 20.37 11.09
CA ARG A 201 -7.27 20.44 12.21
C ARG A 201 -6.11 19.47 12.00
N SER A 202 -6.38 18.22 11.62
CA SER A 202 -5.33 17.23 11.32
C SER A 202 -4.50 17.65 10.11
N ARG A 203 -5.13 18.18 9.04
CA ARG A 203 -4.42 18.70 7.87
C ARG A 203 -3.67 20.01 8.17
N ARG A 204 -4.21 20.91 8.99
CA ARG A 204 -3.50 22.10 9.51
C ARG A 204 -2.32 21.70 10.39
N ALA A 205 -2.47 20.68 11.24
CA ALA A 205 -1.39 20.15 12.07
C ALA A 205 -0.31 19.48 11.20
N ALA A 206 -0.68 18.68 10.21
CA ALA A 206 0.27 18.09 9.28
C ALA A 206 1.01 19.16 8.46
N LEU A 207 0.30 20.17 7.95
CA LEU A 207 0.91 21.29 7.23
C LEU A 207 1.79 22.16 8.13
N SER A 208 1.39 22.41 9.39
CA SER A 208 2.21 23.18 10.32
C SER A 208 3.50 22.43 10.68
N ILE A 209 3.43 21.11 10.86
CA ILE A 209 4.60 20.24 11.04
C ILE A 209 5.49 20.28 9.78
N PHE A 210 4.91 20.20 8.59
CA PHE A 210 5.69 20.22 7.34
C PHE A 210 6.36 21.58 7.10
N VAL A 211 5.65 22.68 7.35
CA VAL A 211 6.19 24.05 7.22
C VAL A 211 7.27 24.31 8.27
N THR A 212 7.06 23.89 9.53
CA THR A 212 8.09 24.04 10.57
C THR A 212 9.34 23.20 10.28
N ARG A 213 9.19 21.96 9.82
CA ARG A 213 10.30 21.08 9.42
C ARG A 213 11.08 21.65 8.23
N SER A 214 10.37 22.13 7.20
CA SER A 214 11.00 22.78 6.04
C SER A 214 11.76 24.06 6.42
N GLY A 215 11.23 24.85 7.35
CA GLY A 215 11.91 26.03 7.89
C GLY A 215 13.14 25.71 8.75
N ALA A 216 13.13 24.60 9.48
CA ALA A 216 14.31 24.12 10.22
C ALA A 216 15.41 23.63 9.27
N ILE A 217 15.04 22.89 8.23
CA ILE A 217 15.98 22.43 7.19
C ILE A 217 16.59 23.63 6.46
N ARG A 218 15.77 24.61 6.04
CA ARG A 218 16.25 25.81 5.36
C ARG A 218 17.19 26.65 6.23
N ARG A 219 16.92 26.73 7.54
CA ARG A 219 17.84 27.38 8.50
C ARG A 219 19.19 26.66 8.61
N LYS A 220 19.20 25.33 8.62
CA LYS A 220 20.47 24.57 8.59
C LYS A 220 21.30 24.89 7.35
N TYR A 221 20.68 24.87 6.18
CA TYR A 221 21.38 25.22 4.93
C TYR A 221 21.87 26.67 4.90
N GLN A 222 21.10 27.64 5.42
CA GLN A 222 21.54 29.04 5.49
C GLN A 222 22.75 29.21 6.41
N VAL A 223 22.76 28.55 7.58
CA VAL A 223 23.90 28.58 8.50
C VAL A 223 25.13 27.93 7.86
N GLU A 224 24.96 26.82 7.14
CA GLU A 224 26.04 26.16 6.42
C GLU A 224 26.60 27.05 5.30
N GLU A 225 25.75 27.73 4.54
CA GLU A 225 26.13 28.67 3.49
C GLU A 225 26.84 29.91 4.05
N GLU A 226 26.38 30.45 5.19
CA GLU A 226 27.05 31.55 5.90
C GLU A 226 28.44 31.13 6.43
N ASN A 227 28.55 29.93 7.00
CA ASN A 227 29.82 29.38 7.43
C ASN A 227 30.79 29.15 6.27
N GLN A 228 30.30 28.66 5.13
CA GLN A 228 31.10 28.51 3.92
C GLN A 228 31.59 29.87 3.40
N LEU A 229 30.72 30.88 3.37
CA LEU A 229 31.06 32.22 2.92
C LEU A 229 32.06 32.91 3.88
N ALA A 230 31.91 32.71 5.19
CA ALA A 230 32.86 33.19 6.19
C ALA A 230 34.24 32.53 6.03
N MET A 231 34.29 31.22 5.79
CA MET A 231 35.54 30.52 5.48
C MET A 231 36.20 31.03 4.19
N LEU A 232 35.42 31.30 3.14
CA LEU A 232 35.95 31.83 1.89
C LEU A 232 36.52 33.25 2.06
N ARG A 233 35.85 34.12 2.84
CA ARG A 233 36.37 35.45 3.18
C ARG A 233 37.69 35.37 3.93
N LEU A 234 37.78 34.53 4.94
CA LEU A 234 39.00 34.36 5.73
C LEU A 234 40.16 33.84 4.87
N ARG A 235 39.91 32.89 3.96
CA ARG A 235 40.91 32.46 2.98
C ARG A 235 41.33 33.60 2.04
N ALA A 236 40.38 34.38 1.52
CA ALA A 236 40.69 35.50 0.63
C ALA A 236 41.56 36.56 1.32
N GLU A 237 41.27 36.88 2.59
CA GLU A 237 42.08 37.79 3.42
C GLU A 237 43.50 37.24 3.64
N GLN A 238 43.63 35.94 3.93
CA GLN A 238 44.94 35.28 4.06
C GLN A 238 45.75 35.33 2.75
N TYR A 239 45.11 35.08 1.60
CA TYR A 239 45.76 35.21 0.30
C TYR A 239 46.19 36.65 0.00
N ALA A 240 45.35 37.64 0.32
CA ALA A 240 45.67 39.05 0.16
C ALA A 240 46.86 39.47 1.04
N ALA A 241 46.88 39.05 2.31
CA ALA A 241 47.98 39.32 3.24
C ALA A 241 49.29 38.67 2.79
N THR A 242 49.24 37.40 2.34
CA THR A 242 50.41 36.68 1.83
C THR A 242 50.95 37.35 0.57
N ARG A 243 50.06 37.78 -0.34
CA ARG A 243 50.44 38.51 -1.55
C ARG A 243 51.09 39.85 -1.22
N ALA A 244 50.54 40.62 -0.27
CA ALA A 244 51.13 41.88 0.17
C ALA A 244 52.55 41.68 0.73
N LEU A 245 52.78 40.67 1.56
CA LEU A 245 54.10 40.33 2.08
C LEU A 245 55.10 39.94 0.97
N SER A 246 54.64 39.19 -0.04
CA SER A 246 55.49 38.81 -1.19
C SER A 246 55.92 40.01 -2.03
N VAL A 247 55.03 40.98 -2.24
CA VAL A 247 55.31 42.22 -2.98
C VAL A 247 56.30 43.10 -2.21
N THR A 248 56.13 43.24 -0.89
CA THR A 248 57.08 44.01 -0.06
C THR A 248 58.47 43.37 -0.08
N ARG A 249 58.56 42.02 -0.02
CA ARG A 249 59.84 41.30 -0.02
C ARG A 249 60.58 41.39 -1.36
N GLN A 250 59.87 41.46 -2.49
CA GLN A 250 60.50 41.66 -3.80
C GLN A 250 61.00 43.09 -4.03
N SER A 251 60.40 44.11 -3.40
CA SER A 251 60.88 45.50 -3.56
C SER A 251 62.17 45.83 -2.81
N GLY A 252 62.66 44.94 -1.94
CA GLY A 252 63.88 45.14 -1.15
C GLY A 252 65.13 44.43 -1.66
N SER A 253 65.05 43.72 -2.80
CA SER A 253 66.17 42.95 -3.36
C SER A 253 66.49 43.39 -4.79
N SER A 254 66.66 44.71 -5.00
CA SER A 254 67.45 45.22 -6.12
C SER A 254 68.85 45.56 -5.61
N THR A 255 69.64 44.53 -5.35
CA THR A 255 71.10 44.66 -5.40
C THR A 255 71.57 43.62 -6.38
N ASP A 256 72.36 44.12 -7.32
CA ASP A 256 73.10 43.42 -8.37
C ASP A 256 73.36 41.95 -8.05
N ASP A 257 72.92 41.07 -8.94
CA ASP A 257 73.87 40.08 -9.44
C ASP A 257 73.50 39.66 -10.86
N ASN A 258 74.44 40.02 -11.74
CA ASN A 258 74.63 39.54 -13.09
C ASN A 258 74.80 38.02 -13.11
N ASP A 259 74.57 37.47 -14.31
CA ASP A 259 75.18 36.22 -14.78
C ASP A 259 74.78 34.91 -14.09
N ARG A 260 73.79 34.23 -14.67
CA ARG A 260 74.05 33.00 -15.44
C ARG A 260 72.75 32.37 -15.95
N CYS A 261 72.69 32.20 -17.27
CA CYS A 261 71.81 31.24 -17.91
C CYS A 261 72.28 29.82 -17.55
N GLU A 262 71.43 29.03 -16.89
CA GLU A 262 71.48 27.57 -16.97
C GLU A 262 70.12 27.03 -17.44
N PRO A 263 70.10 26.11 -18.43
CA PRO A 263 68.88 25.47 -18.88
C PRO A 263 68.58 24.26 -17.98
N LEU A 264 67.63 24.37 -17.06
CA LEU A 264 67.15 23.22 -16.31
C LEU A 264 66.00 22.51 -17.04
N SER A 265 66.39 21.40 -17.65
CA SER A 265 65.62 20.21 -18.02
C SER A 265 64.37 19.95 -17.15
N MET A 266 63.21 19.84 -17.79
CA MET A 266 62.03 19.23 -17.18
C MET A 266 62.16 17.70 -17.18
N PRO A 267 61.85 17.01 -16.06
CA PRO A 267 61.83 15.57 -16.01
C PRO A 267 60.58 15.02 -16.72
N ILE A 268 60.84 14.10 -17.65
CA ILE A 268 59.86 13.16 -18.20
C ILE A 268 59.40 12.27 -17.04
N GLY A 269 58.13 12.40 -16.65
CA GLY A 269 57.47 11.56 -15.68
C GLY A 269 56.46 10.66 -16.38
N ASP A 270 56.78 9.37 -16.40
CA ASP A 270 56.02 8.27 -16.98
C ASP A 270 54.65 8.01 -16.31
N GLY A 271 53.69 7.55 -17.13
CA GLY A 271 52.53 6.76 -16.71
C GLY A 271 51.22 7.54 -16.50
N PRO A 272 50.05 7.02 -16.97
CA PRO A 272 49.65 5.66 -16.66
C PRO A 272 49.16 4.78 -17.83
N VAL A 273 49.44 3.50 -17.62
CA VAL A 273 48.85 2.27 -18.14
C VAL A 273 47.52 2.41 -18.90
N SER A 274 47.58 1.99 -20.15
CA SER A 274 46.46 1.57 -20.98
C SER A 274 45.76 0.34 -20.41
N MET A 275 44.43 0.39 -20.27
CA MET A 275 43.60 -0.80 -20.50
C MET A 275 42.77 -0.57 -21.76
N GLN A 276 43.23 -1.17 -22.85
CA GLN A 276 42.45 -1.48 -24.03
C GLN A 276 41.32 -2.44 -23.63
N ARG A 277 40.08 -2.11 -23.98
CA ARG A 277 39.15 -3.13 -24.46
C ARG A 277 38.39 -2.60 -25.67
N SER A 278 38.80 -3.16 -26.79
CA SER A 278 38.17 -3.15 -28.10
C SER A 278 36.73 -3.65 -28.04
N SER A 279 35.84 -2.98 -28.77
CA SER A 279 34.86 -3.68 -29.60
C SER A 279 34.37 -2.74 -30.68
N ASP A 280 34.71 -3.11 -31.90
CA ASP A 280 34.36 -2.51 -33.17
C ASP A 280 32.85 -2.50 -33.44
N ALA A 281 32.37 -1.41 -34.05
CA ALA A 281 31.21 -1.39 -34.95
C ALA A 281 31.16 -0.04 -35.71
N ASP A 282 31.92 0.04 -36.79
CA ASP A 282 31.52 0.48 -38.13
C ASP A 282 30.39 1.53 -38.35
N THR A 283 30.81 2.65 -38.97
CA THR A 283 30.16 3.41 -40.09
C THR A 283 29.23 4.61 -39.75
N PRO A 284 29.15 5.70 -40.59
CA PRO A 284 30.16 6.40 -41.40
C PRO A 284 30.25 7.93 -41.11
N MET A 285 31.26 8.52 -41.75
CA MET A 285 31.54 9.95 -41.92
C MET A 285 30.36 10.85 -42.32
N LEU A 286 30.29 12.03 -41.66
CA LEU A 286 29.92 13.33 -42.23
C LEU A 286 30.75 14.37 -41.46
N GLN A 287 31.84 14.85 -42.05
CA GLN A 287 31.93 16.17 -42.70
C GLN A 287 32.09 17.28 -41.66
N GLY A 288 33.33 17.75 -41.56
CA GLY A 288 33.74 18.75 -40.60
C GLY A 288 33.27 20.15 -40.99
N ASP A 289 32.86 20.89 -39.98
CA ASP A 289 32.76 22.34 -40.03
C ASP A 289 33.65 22.95 -38.94
N ASN A 290 34.60 23.75 -39.42
CA ASN A 290 35.40 24.67 -38.64
C ASN A 290 34.49 25.72 -38.00
N HIS A 291 34.24 25.61 -36.70
CA HIS A 291 33.72 26.72 -35.90
C HIS A 291 34.74 27.17 -34.87
N SER A 292 35.48 28.21 -35.29
CA SER A 292 35.77 29.44 -34.56
C SER A 292 35.48 29.45 -33.07
N ALA A 293 36.51 29.83 -32.32
CA ALA A 293 36.50 30.17 -30.90
C ALA A 293 35.26 31.00 -30.49
N SER A 294 34.20 30.30 -30.09
CA SER A 294 33.08 30.88 -29.38
C SER A 294 33.54 31.10 -27.94
N ARG A 295 33.97 32.34 -27.66
CA ARG A 295 34.10 32.85 -26.30
C ARG A 295 32.78 32.55 -25.59
N LEU A 296 32.83 31.65 -24.60
CA LEU A 296 31.75 31.44 -23.64
C LEU A 296 31.43 32.80 -23.01
N ASN A 297 30.37 33.43 -23.50
CA ASN A 297 29.65 34.49 -22.80
C ASN A 297 29.12 33.85 -21.51
N MET A 298 29.94 33.90 -20.47
CA MET A 298 29.47 33.70 -19.10
C MET A 298 28.38 34.75 -18.86
N PRO A 299 27.16 34.34 -18.48
CA PRO A 299 26.10 35.28 -18.15
C PRO A 299 26.63 36.20 -17.06
N ASN A 300 26.48 37.52 -17.24
CA ASN A 300 26.77 38.50 -16.21
C ASN A 300 26.19 38.02 -14.87
N GLU A 301 27.06 37.98 -13.86
CA GLU A 301 26.72 37.68 -12.47
C GLU A 301 25.38 38.34 -12.12
N PRO A 302 24.35 37.57 -11.73
CA PRO A 302 23.11 38.16 -11.27
C PRO A 302 23.43 38.98 -10.02
N THR A 303 23.28 40.29 -10.15
CA THR A 303 23.36 41.29 -9.10
C THR A 303 22.69 40.72 -7.86
N ALA A 304 23.47 40.56 -6.78
CA ALA A 304 23.05 39.93 -5.54
C ALA A 304 21.67 40.44 -5.10
N GLN A 305 20.62 39.66 -5.40
CA GLN A 305 19.29 39.95 -4.90
C GLN A 305 19.35 39.81 -3.38
N PRO A 306 18.86 40.81 -2.62
CA PRO A 306 18.86 40.74 -1.15
C PRO A 306 18.19 39.45 -0.69
N ARG A 307 18.95 38.62 0.04
CA ARG A 307 18.54 37.32 0.55
C ARG A 307 17.19 37.42 1.27
N ALA A 308 16.28 36.55 0.88
CA ALA A 308 14.92 36.44 1.36
C ALA A 308 14.83 36.63 2.89
N THR A 309 14.16 37.71 3.28
CA THR A 309 13.73 37.99 4.64
C THR A 309 13.00 36.79 5.22
N THR A 310 13.29 36.47 6.48
CA THR A 310 12.61 35.44 7.25
C THR A 310 11.10 35.69 7.18
N LEU A 311 10.37 34.82 6.47
CA LEU A 311 8.91 34.91 6.33
C LEU A 311 8.28 35.14 7.70
N THR A 312 7.56 36.24 7.85
CA THR A 312 6.84 36.57 9.09
C THR A 312 5.78 35.50 9.36
N GLN A 313 5.34 35.37 10.60
CA GLN A 313 4.30 34.40 10.95
C GLN A 313 3.02 34.64 10.13
N ALA A 314 2.69 35.90 9.86
CA ALA A 314 1.58 36.29 8.98
C ALA A 314 1.77 35.78 7.54
N GLN A 315 2.96 35.95 6.95
CA GLN A 315 3.23 35.44 5.60
C GLN A 315 3.23 33.90 5.54
N LYS A 316 3.67 33.21 6.60
CA LYS A 316 3.53 31.75 6.71
C LYS A 316 2.05 31.35 6.75
N GLN A 317 1.23 32.07 7.51
CA GLN A 317 -0.21 31.87 7.58
C GLN A 317 -0.86 32.06 6.21
N GLU A 318 -0.47 33.11 5.48
CA GLU A 318 -0.96 33.43 4.14
C GLU A 318 -0.55 32.37 3.10
N ILE A 319 0.69 31.88 3.13
CA ILE A 319 1.13 30.77 2.26
C ILE A 319 0.37 29.49 2.58
N ILE A 320 0.12 29.20 3.86
CA ILE A 320 -0.68 28.04 4.27
C ILE A 320 -2.11 28.19 3.77
N GLU A 321 -2.74 29.36 3.92
CA GLU A 321 -4.08 29.62 3.39
C GLU A 321 -4.12 29.54 1.87
N HIS A 322 -3.15 30.12 1.18
CA HIS A 322 -3.04 30.09 -0.26
C HIS A 322 -2.89 28.66 -0.78
N LYS A 323 -2.00 27.86 -0.16
CA LYS A 323 -1.85 26.43 -0.47
C LYS A 323 -3.07 25.61 -0.10
N LEU A 324 -3.78 25.94 0.99
CA LEU A 324 -5.04 25.28 1.33
C LEU A 324 -6.16 25.62 0.32
N ARG A 325 -6.17 26.84 -0.24
CA ARG A 325 -7.05 27.22 -1.35
C ARG A 325 -6.71 26.46 -2.63
N HIS A 326 -5.42 26.19 -2.88
CA HIS A 326 -4.92 25.54 -4.11
C HIS A 326 -4.69 24.02 -3.99
N LEU A 327 -4.79 23.43 -2.80
CA LEU A 327 -4.85 21.99 -2.57
C LEU A 327 -6.25 21.49 -2.99
N HIS A 328 -6.53 21.71 -4.27
CA HIS A 328 -7.65 21.24 -5.07
C HIS A 328 -7.59 19.71 -5.21
N TYR A 329 -7.84 19.00 -4.11
CA TYR A 329 -8.52 17.71 -4.25
C TYR A 329 -10.02 17.89 -4.50
N ILE A 330 -10.48 19.14 -4.50
CA ILE A 330 -11.79 19.53 -4.98
C ILE A 330 -11.57 20.75 -5.90
N ASN A 331 -11.53 20.51 -7.21
CA ASN A 331 -11.59 21.54 -8.26
C ASN A 331 -12.94 22.29 -8.26
N ALA A 332 -13.51 22.58 -7.09
CA ALA A 332 -14.68 23.44 -7.01
C ALA A 332 -14.20 24.88 -7.15
N LYS A 333 -14.73 25.59 -8.15
CA LYS A 333 -14.51 27.03 -8.23
C LYS A 333 -15.16 27.70 -7.01
N PRO A 334 -14.63 28.82 -6.53
CA PRO A 334 -15.30 29.62 -5.51
C PRO A 334 -16.75 29.92 -5.93
N GLY A 335 -17.73 29.45 -5.15
CA GLY A 335 -19.16 29.59 -5.46
C GLY A 335 -19.82 28.38 -6.11
N GLU A 336 -19.07 27.37 -6.56
CA GLU A 336 -19.63 26.08 -6.96
C GLU A 336 -19.77 25.19 -5.72
N SER A 337 -20.93 24.52 -5.59
CA SER A 337 -21.07 23.48 -4.58
C SER A 337 -20.04 22.38 -4.85
N LEU A 338 -19.36 21.92 -3.79
CA LEU A 338 -18.43 20.80 -3.92
C LEU A 338 -19.19 19.63 -4.57
N PRO A 339 -18.61 18.93 -5.56
CA PRO A 339 -19.24 17.73 -6.10
C PRO A 339 -19.44 16.76 -4.94
N LEU A 340 -20.70 16.66 -4.49
CA LEU A 340 -21.12 15.69 -3.49
C LEU A 340 -21.07 14.33 -4.18
N TYR A 341 -19.93 13.66 -4.07
CA TYR A 341 -19.79 12.28 -4.52
C TYR A 341 -20.77 11.43 -3.71
N ARG A 342 -21.85 11.00 -4.35
CA ARG A 342 -22.70 9.95 -3.77
C ARG A 342 -21.92 8.65 -3.86
N TYR A 343 -21.71 8.02 -2.72
CA TYR A 343 -21.16 6.67 -2.68
C TYR A 343 -22.30 5.68 -2.52
N GLN A 344 -22.21 4.55 -3.20
CA GLN A 344 -23.13 3.45 -3.04
C GLN A 344 -22.44 2.34 -2.26
N LEU A 345 -23.14 1.78 -1.27
CA LEU A 345 -22.68 0.57 -0.61
C LEU A 345 -22.74 -0.56 -1.64
N HIS A 346 -21.57 -1.06 -2.03
CA HIS A 346 -21.44 -2.23 -2.89
C HIS A 346 -20.76 -3.31 -2.04
N LEU A 347 -21.58 -4.16 -1.45
CA LEU A 347 -21.06 -5.22 -0.61
C LEU A 347 -20.59 -6.36 -1.51
N HIS A 348 -19.28 -6.54 -1.60
CA HIS A 348 -18.69 -7.60 -2.41
C HIS A 348 -18.83 -8.91 -1.67
N HIS A 349 -19.11 -10.00 -2.38
CA HIS A 349 -19.26 -11.33 -1.79
C HIS A 349 -18.02 -11.74 -0.98
N TRP A 350 -16.81 -11.34 -1.38
CA TRP A 350 -15.60 -11.62 -0.60
C TRP A 350 -15.70 -11.11 0.85
N GLN A 351 -16.42 -10.02 1.11
CA GLN A 351 -16.62 -9.46 2.46
C GLN A 351 -17.60 -10.29 3.31
N ILE A 352 -18.62 -10.88 2.68
CA ILE A 352 -19.55 -11.79 3.34
C ILE A 352 -18.78 -13.06 3.74
N PHE A 353 -18.11 -13.65 2.75
CA PHE A 353 -17.40 -14.91 2.94
C PHE A 353 -16.15 -14.76 3.80
N TYR A 354 -15.56 -13.55 3.87
CA TYR A 354 -14.56 -13.19 4.87
C TYR A 354 -15.06 -13.50 6.28
N THR A 355 -16.25 -13.03 6.63
CA THR A 355 -16.83 -13.22 7.97
C THR A 355 -17.24 -14.67 8.18
N LEU A 356 -17.80 -15.32 7.16
CA LEU A 356 -18.21 -16.73 7.23
C LEU A 356 -17.02 -17.67 7.47
N ALA A 357 -15.83 -17.34 6.95
CA ALA A 357 -14.64 -18.18 7.09
C ALA A 357 -14.18 -18.33 8.55
N PHE A 358 -14.43 -17.33 9.42
CA PHE A 358 -14.09 -17.40 10.84
C PHE A 358 -14.92 -18.41 11.63
N PHE A 359 -16.10 -18.76 11.14
CA PHE A 359 -17.01 -19.62 11.86
C PHE A 359 -16.79 -21.11 11.60
N THR A 360 -16.14 -21.43 10.48
CA THR A 360 -15.91 -22.82 10.06
C THR A 360 -14.61 -23.36 10.67
N ARG A 361 -14.52 -23.29 12.00
CA ARG A 361 -13.28 -23.45 12.79
C ARG A 361 -13.13 -24.78 13.52
N PHE A 362 -14.09 -25.70 13.34
CA PHE A 362 -14.10 -26.98 14.05
C PHE A 362 -13.37 -28.05 13.24
N ASP A 363 -12.68 -28.95 13.94
CA ASP A 363 -12.07 -30.15 13.37
C ASP A 363 -13.13 -31.24 13.15
N ASP A 364 -14.18 -30.91 12.42
CA ASP A 364 -15.23 -31.84 12.00
C ASP A 364 -15.37 -31.81 10.48
N PHE A 365 -15.74 -32.93 9.88
CA PHE A 365 -15.91 -33.04 8.44
C PHE A 365 -16.84 -31.95 7.87
N ALA A 366 -18.00 -31.72 8.50
CA ALA A 366 -18.96 -30.74 7.99
C ALA A 366 -18.44 -29.30 8.15
N SER A 367 -17.73 -28.98 9.23
CA SER A 367 -17.09 -27.66 9.39
C SER A 367 -16.01 -27.44 8.35
N ARG A 368 -15.15 -28.45 8.12
CA ARG A 368 -14.09 -28.42 7.10
C ARG A 368 -14.63 -28.27 5.68
N ALA A 369 -15.73 -28.94 5.37
CA ALA A 369 -16.40 -28.82 4.08
C ALA A 369 -16.97 -27.40 3.88
N CYS A 370 -17.69 -26.87 4.89
CA CYS A 370 -18.18 -25.50 4.89
C CYS A 370 -17.03 -24.48 4.77
N ALA A 371 -15.92 -24.69 5.48
CA ALA A 371 -14.73 -23.85 5.40
C ALA A 371 -14.18 -23.81 3.98
N GLY A 372 -14.04 -24.98 3.35
CA GLY A 372 -13.62 -25.11 1.97
C GLY A 372 -14.52 -24.29 1.06
N ILE A 373 -15.83 -24.57 1.08
CA ILE A 373 -16.81 -23.89 0.21
C ILE A 373 -16.71 -22.37 0.36
N VAL A 374 -16.74 -21.86 1.60
CA VAL A 374 -16.69 -20.43 1.89
C VAL A 374 -15.39 -19.79 1.37
N LEU A 375 -14.24 -20.43 1.59
CA LEU A 375 -12.97 -19.95 1.07
C LEU A 375 -12.90 -19.99 -0.46
N GLY A 376 -13.49 -21.01 -1.08
CA GLY A 376 -13.59 -21.11 -2.54
C GLY A 376 -14.41 -19.95 -3.13
N ILE A 377 -15.55 -19.63 -2.53
CA ILE A 377 -16.38 -18.50 -2.95
C ILE A 377 -15.67 -17.15 -2.69
N PHE A 378 -14.95 -17.03 -1.57
CA PHE A 378 -14.10 -15.88 -1.31
C PHE A 378 -13.05 -15.70 -2.42
N THR A 379 -12.31 -16.77 -2.76
CA THR A 379 -11.30 -16.72 -3.82
C THR A 379 -11.92 -16.43 -5.18
N HIS A 380 -13.14 -16.90 -5.47
CA HIS A 380 -13.84 -16.50 -6.69
C HIS A 380 -13.95 -14.97 -6.79
N GLY A 381 -14.45 -14.30 -5.75
CA GLY A 381 -14.58 -12.84 -5.75
C GLY A 381 -13.28 -12.10 -5.83
N HIS A 382 -12.32 -12.54 -5.02
CA HIS A 382 -10.96 -12.02 -5.06
C HIS A 382 -10.35 -12.15 -6.45
N ALA A 383 -10.43 -13.32 -7.08
CA ALA A 383 -9.77 -13.58 -8.36
C ALA A 383 -10.49 -12.95 -9.55
N ALA A 384 -11.83 -12.90 -9.55
CA ALA A 384 -12.65 -12.33 -10.62
C ALA A 384 -12.59 -10.80 -10.62
N PHE A 385 -12.85 -10.17 -9.48
CA PHE A 385 -13.10 -8.73 -9.37
C PHE A 385 -12.03 -8.00 -8.55
N GLY A 386 -11.35 -8.71 -7.64
CA GLY A 386 -10.34 -8.10 -6.74
C GLY A 386 -10.90 -7.74 -5.37
N LEU A 387 -10.08 -7.09 -4.56
CA LEU A 387 -10.47 -6.60 -3.21
C LEU A 387 -10.97 -5.17 -3.25
N ASP A 388 -12.01 -4.95 -4.03
CA ASP A 388 -12.60 -3.63 -4.19
C ASP A 388 -13.08 -3.04 -2.86
N PRO A 389 -12.99 -1.71 -2.71
CA PRO A 389 -13.48 -1.04 -1.52
C PRO A 389 -15.01 -1.21 -1.42
N LEU A 390 -15.50 -1.42 -0.20
CA LEU A 390 -16.94 -1.52 0.14
C LEU A 390 -17.83 -0.38 -0.42
N MET A 391 -17.22 0.74 -0.78
CA MET A 391 -17.91 1.97 -1.12
C MET A 391 -17.47 2.45 -2.49
N GLU A 392 -18.27 2.14 -3.49
CA GLU A 392 -18.07 2.55 -4.86
C GLU A 392 -18.52 4.01 -5.05
N ARG A 393 -17.74 4.78 -5.82
CA ARG A 393 -18.14 6.14 -6.21
C ARG A 393 -19.23 6.00 -7.26
N LYS A 394 -20.41 6.55 -6.99
CA LYS A 394 -21.45 6.69 -8.01
C LYS A 394 -21.02 7.82 -8.94
N GLU A 395 -20.27 7.48 -9.98
CA GLU A 395 -20.03 8.44 -11.05
C GLU A 395 -21.38 8.93 -11.57
N HIS A 396 -21.48 10.23 -11.85
CA HIS A 396 -22.67 10.80 -12.47
C HIS A 396 -22.79 10.17 -13.86
N LEU A 397 -23.49 9.05 -13.94
CA LEU A 397 -23.89 8.28 -15.14
C LEU A 397 -24.62 9.11 -16.22
N LYS A 398 -24.70 10.43 -16.07
CA LYS A 398 -25.23 11.32 -17.11
C LYS A 398 -24.34 11.32 -18.35
N ASP A 399 -23.02 11.11 -18.23
CA ASP A 399 -22.11 11.24 -19.38
C ASP A 399 -21.92 9.94 -20.17
N LYS A 400 -22.37 8.79 -19.65
CA LYS A 400 -22.27 7.48 -20.33
C LYS A 400 -23.48 7.09 -21.18
N LYS A 401 -24.55 7.90 -21.19
CA LYS A 401 -25.69 7.70 -22.10
C LYS A 401 -25.53 8.42 -23.44
N GLU A 402 -24.46 9.19 -23.61
CA GLU A 402 -24.14 9.93 -24.85
C GLU A 402 -22.94 9.34 -25.61
N GLN A 403 -22.42 8.18 -25.20
CA GLN A 403 -21.47 7.33 -25.94
C GLN A 403 -22.12 5.97 -26.19
#